data_AF-A0A6G1HR15-F1
#
_entry.id   AF-A0A6G1HR15-F1
#
_cell.length_a   1.000
_cell.length_b   1.000
_cell.length_c   1.000
_cell.angle_alpha   90.00
_cell.angle_beta   90.00
_cell.angle_gamma   90.00
#
_symmetry.space_group_name_H-M   'P 1'
#
loop_
_entity.id
_entity.type
_entity.pdbx_description
1 polymer ?
#
loop_
_entity_poly.entity_id
_entity_poly.type
_entity_poly.pdbx_seq_one_letter_code
_entity_poly.pdbx_strand_id
1 'polypeptide(L)'
;RDDVDYNSLKDYAPPVGVLHPRALKADWKGQALDLSSDPDRGLLVDAEVNLAATLRLSCATYLCSKRRIFMSRVDALRIGKDFRKTDAQQACKIDVNKASKLWTAFERQGWFEPRWFERFV
;
A
#
# COMPACT_ATOMS: atom_id res chain seq x y z
N ARG A 1 0.91 17.02 15.07
CA ARG A 1 0.17 15.76 14.87
C ARG A 1 0.43 15.36 13.42
N ASP A 2 1.63 14.85 13.14
CA ASP A 2 2.27 14.90 11.81
C ASP A 2 2.51 13.51 11.19
N ASP A 3 2.03 12.44 11.83
CA ASP A 3 2.39 11.06 11.45
C ASP A 3 1.56 10.46 10.30
N VAL A 4 0.65 11.23 9.69
CA VAL A 4 -0.27 10.75 8.64
C VAL A 4 -0.38 11.65 7.42
N ASP A 5 0.62 12.49 7.16
CA ASP A 5 0.73 13.30 5.94
C ASP A 5 1.03 12.44 4.70
N TYR A 6 0.05 11.64 4.30
CA TYR A 6 0.10 10.94 3.02
C TYR A 6 0.18 11.96 1.87
N ASN A 7 -0.42 13.15 2.01
CA ASN A 7 -0.37 14.25 1.03
C ASN A 7 1.04 14.77 0.74
N SER A 8 1.98 14.66 1.68
CA SER A 8 3.38 15.04 1.48
C SER A 8 4.16 13.99 0.65
N LEU A 9 3.63 12.77 0.55
CA LEU A 9 4.24 11.69 -0.23
C LEU A 9 3.73 11.70 -1.67
N LYS A 10 4.66 11.55 -2.63
CA LYS A 10 4.31 11.39 -4.04
C LYS A 10 3.58 10.06 -4.25
N ASP A 11 2.45 10.13 -4.94
CA ASP A 11 1.67 8.97 -5.31
C ASP A 11 2.27 8.35 -6.59
N TYR A 12 3.03 7.27 -6.42
CA TYR A 12 3.56 6.45 -7.52
C TYR A 12 2.72 5.19 -7.74
N ALA A 13 1.54 5.10 -7.10
CA ALA A 13 0.70 3.93 -7.19
C ALA A 13 0.06 3.85 -8.58
N PRO A 14 -0.10 2.63 -9.14
CA PRO A 14 -0.82 2.47 -10.39
C PRO A 14 -2.31 2.84 -10.21
N PRO A 15 -2.99 3.27 -11.29
CA PRO A 15 -4.38 3.68 -11.23
C PRO A 15 -5.27 2.52 -10.75
N VAL A 16 -6.10 2.81 -9.74
CA VAL A 16 -7.05 1.86 -9.13
C VAL A 16 -8.07 1.27 -10.11
N GLY A 17 -8.21 1.83 -11.32
CA GLY A 17 -9.05 1.26 -12.39
C GLY A 17 -8.53 -0.04 -12.99
N VAL A 18 -7.23 -0.35 -12.84
CA VAL A 18 -6.61 -1.60 -13.33
C VAL A 18 -6.57 -2.67 -12.24
N LEU A 19 -7.12 -2.36 -11.07
CA LEU A 19 -7.09 -3.18 -9.88
C LEU A 19 -8.14 -4.28 -10.00
N HIS A 20 -7.71 -5.53 -9.86
CA HIS A 20 -8.63 -6.66 -9.79
C HIS A 20 -9.13 -6.77 -8.34
N PRO A 21 -10.41 -6.47 -8.05
CA PRO A 21 -10.93 -6.44 -6.68
C PRO A 21 -10.83 -7.80 -5.96
N ARG A 22 -10.59 -8.90 -6.69
CA ARG A 22 -10.40 -10.23 -6.12
C ARG A 22 -8.98 -10.51 -5.62
N ALA A 23 -7.97 -9.74 -6.05
CA ALA A 23 -6.56 -10.05 -5.77
C ALA A 23 -5.98 -9.26 -4.57
N LEU A 24 -6.56 -8.11 -4.21
CA LEU A 24 -6.23 -7.41 -2.96
C LEU A 24 -6.95 -8.04 -1.75
N LYS A 25 -6.40 -9.14 -1.25
CA LYS A 25 -6.83 -9.75 0.01
C LYS A 25 -5.63 -10.01 0.90
N ALA A 26 -5.73 -9.61 2.16
CA ALA A 26 -4.82 -10.06 3.21
C ALA A 26 -5.56 -10.95 4.19
N ASP A 27 -4.83 -11.90 4.75
CA ASP A 27 -5.26 -12.70 5.89
C ASP A 27 -4.66 -12.09 7.16
N TRP A 28 -5.52 -11.70 8.11
CA TRP A 28 -5.14 -11.18 9.40
C TRP A 28 -5.97 -11.83 10.51
N LYS A 29 -5.33 -12.18 11.63
CA LYS A 29 -6.01 -12.78 12.78
C LYS A 29 -6.73 -11.68 13.58
N GLY A 30 -8.05 -11.72 13.57
CA GLY A 30 -8.91 -10.85 14.38
C GLY A 30 -10.07 -10.26 13.57
N GLN A 31 -10.97 -9.56 14.26
CA GLN A 31 -12.05 -8.82 13.61
C GLN A 31 -11.47 -7.62 12.86
N ALA A 32 -11.93 -7.41 11.62
CA ALA A 32 -11.58 -6.24 10.83
C ALA A 32 -12.03 -4.95 11.55
N LEU A 33 -11.24 -3.89 11.40
CA LEU A 33 -11.57 -2.57 11.91
C LEU A 33 -12.73 -1.98 11.10
N ASP A 34 -13.71 -1.39 11.76
CA ASP A 34 -14.74 -0.64 11.05
C ASP A 34 -14.16 0.69 10.56
N LEU A 35 -13.97 0.79 9.23
CA LEU A 35 -13.53 2.01 8.54
C LEU A 35 -14.71 2.74 7.90
N SER A 36 -15.94 2.43 8.30
CA SER A 36 -17.12 3.04 7.69
C SER A 36 -17.25 4.52 8.03
N SER A 37 -16.73 4.91 9.20
CA SER A 37 -16.72 6.30 9.69
C SER A 37 -15.45 7.09 9.31
N ASP A 38 -14.53 6.52 8.53
CA ASP A 38 -13.27 7.20 8.19
C ASP A 38 -13.50 8.27 7.11
N PRO A 39 -13.04 9.52 7.31
CA PRO A 39 -13.24 10.61 6.34
C PRO A 39 -12.48 10.38 5.02
N ASP A 40 -11.37 9.65 5.08
CA ASP A 40 -10.51 9.33 3.94
C ASP A 40 -11.00 8.10 3.16
N ARG A 41 -12.13 7.48 3.54
CA ARG A 41 -12.69 6.30 2.84
C ARG A 41 -12.94 6.58 1.36
N GLY A 42 -13.39 7.79 1.01
CA GLY A 42 -13.65 8.19 -0.38
C GLY A 42 -12.40 8.25 -1.27
N LEU A 43 -11.20 8.25 -0.68
CA LEU A 43 -9.93 8.23 -1.40
C LEU A 43 -9.48 6.81 -1.78
N LEU A 44 -10.12 5.79 -1.22
CA LEU A 44 -9.77 4.38 -1.34
C LEU A 44 -10.91 3.62 -2.03
N VAL A 45 -10.58 2.65 -2.86
CA VAL A 45 -11.59 1.73 -3.39
C VAL A 45 -11.97 0.67 -2.35
N ASP A 46 -13.17 0.10 -2.46
CA ASP A 46 -13.67 -0.89 -1.48
C ASP A 46 -12.70 -2.05 -1.22
N ALA A 47 -11.95 -2.49 -2.23
CA ALA A 47 -10.92 -3.52 -2.06
C ALA A 47 -9.78 -3.09 -1.11
N GLU A 48 -9.33 -1.84 -1.22
CA GLU A 48 -8.29 -1.28 -0.35
C GLU A 48 -8.83 -0.97 1.05
N VAL A 49 -10.07 -0.48 1.15
CA VAL A 49 -10.74 -0.28 2.45
C VAL A 49 -10.87 -1.61 3.18
N ASN A 50 -11.31 -2.66 2.51
CA ASN A 50 -11.43 -3.99 3.11
C ASN A 50 -10.07 -4.55 3.54
N LEU A 51 -9.01 -4.32 2.75
CA LEU A 51 -7.64 -4.67 3.08
C LEU A 51 -7.13 -3.92 4.32
N ALA A 52 -7.34 -2.60 4.39
CA ALA A 52 -6.97 -1.77 5.53
C ALA A 52 -7.75 -2.15 6.79
N ALA A 53 -9.05 -2.39 6.66
CA ALA A 53 -9.94 -2.86 7.73
C ALA A 53 -9.42 -4.19 8.29
N THR A 54 -9.13 -5.16 7.41
CA THR A 54 -8.61 -6.49 7.80
C THR A 54 -7.29 -6.37 8.56
N LEU A 55 -6.38 -5.51 8.09
CA LEU A 55 -5.09 -5.26 8.73
C LEU A 55 -5.17 -4.30 9.94
N ARG A 56 -6.37 -3.83 10.28
CA ARG A 56 -6.63 -2.86 11.35
C ARG A 56 -5.74 -1.62 11.20
N LEU A 57 -5.78 -1.01 10.02
CA LEU A 57 -5.10 0.22 9.65
C LEU A 57 -6.16 1.27 9.33
N SER A 58 -5.96 2.51 9.76
CA SER A 58 -6.80 3.63 9.30
C SER A 58 -6.52 3.94 7.83
N CYS A 59 -7.48 4.56 7.15
CA CYS A 59 -7.35 4.95 5.74
C CYS A 59 -6.10 5.82 5.52
N ALA A 60 -5.87 6.81 6.38
CA ALA A 60 -4.70 7.67 6.31
C ALA A 60 -3.37 6.89 6.47
N THR A 61 -3.29 5.96 7.43
CA THR A 61 -2.08 5.14 7.63
C THR A 61 -1.84 4.19 6.46
N TYR A 62 -2.91 3.61 5.91
CA TYR A 62 -2.83 2.77 4.71
C TYR A 62 -2.31 3.57 3.51
N LEU A 63 -2.87 4.76 3.24
CA LEU A 63 -2.44 5.64 2.14
C LEU A 63 -0.97 6.02 2.28
N CYS A 64 -0.54 6.40 3.49
CA CYS A 64 0.86 6.71 3.78
C CYS A 64 1.77 5.50 3.50
N SER A 65 1.40 4.32 4.00
CA SER A 65 2.17 3.07 3.80
C SER A 65 2.26 2.70 2.32
N LYS A 66 1.12 2.75 1.62
CA LYS A 66 1.02 2.48 0.18
C LYS A 66 1.99 3.36 -0.60
N ARG A 67 1.92 4.68 -0.42
CA ARG A 67 2.79 5.64 -1.12
C ARG A 67 4.27 5.38 -0.88
N ARG A 68 4.65 5.03 0.36
CA ARG A 68 6.06 4.73 0.69
C ARG A 68 6.58 3.44 0.09
N ILE A 69 5.78 2.38 0.09
CA ILE A 69 6.15 1.12 -0.56
C ILE A 69 6.43 1.39 -2.03
N PHE A 70 5.55 2.14 -2.70
CA PHE A 70 5.74 2.48 -4.11
C PHE A 70 6.94 3.38 -4.36
N MET A 71 7.17 4.38 -3.51
CA MET A 71 8.36 5.22 -3.61
C MET A 71 9.64 4.40 -3.49
N SER A 72 9.73 3.52 -2.49
CA SER A 72 10.86 2.61 -2.33
C SER A 72 11.01 1.62 -3.49
N ARG A 73 9.89 1.17 -4.09
CA ARG A 73 9.89 0.35 -5.31
C ARG A 73 10.47 1.09 -6.52
N VAL A 74 10.12 2.37 -6.69
CA VAL A 74 10.65 3.25 -7.75
C VAL A 74 12.14 3.47 -7.54
N ASP A 75 12.57 3.81 -6.32
CA ASP A 75 13.99 3.97 -5.99
C ASP A 75 14.78 2.70 -6.27
N ALA A 76 14.26 1.53 -5.88
CA ALA A 76 14.87 0.24 -6.21
C ALA A 76 14.95 0.00 -7.73
N LEU A 77 13.92 0.37 -8.49
CA LEU A 77 13.93 0.27 -9.95
C LEU A 77 14.96 1.21 -10.58
N ARG A 78 15.09 2.44 -10.06
CA ARG A 78 16.07 3.45 -10.53
C ARG A 78 17.50 2.98 -10.40
N ILE A 79 17.81 2.26 -9.32
CA ILE A 79 19.14 1.67 -9.11
C ILE A 79 19.29 0.28 -9.76
N GLY A 80 18.25 -0.25 -10.42
CA GLY A 80 18.25 -1.58 -11.03
C GLY A 80 18.29 -2.74 -10.02
N LYS A 81 17.79 -2.54 -8.80
CA LYS A 81 17.77 -3.55 -7.72
C LYS A 81 16.38 -4.17 -7.57
N ASP A 82 16.35 -5.44 -7.18
CA ASP A 82 15.12 -6.12 -6.79
C ASP A 82 14.50 -5.50 -5.52
N PHE A 83 13.21 -5.22 -5.61
CA PHE A 83 12.43 -4.72 -4.48
C PHE A 83 11.88 -5.89 -3.66
N ARG A 84 12.37 -6.06 -2.43
CA ARG A 84 11.94 -7.15 -1.54
C ARG A 84 10.99 -6.64 -0.48
N LYS A 85 10.29 -7.57 0.19
CA LYS A 85 9.43 -7.23 1.33
C LYS A 85 10.17 -6.44 2.42
N THR A 86 11.47 -6.69 2.60
CA THR A 86 12.30 -6.03 3.62
C THR A 86 12.45 -4.54 3.34
N ASP A 87 12.59 -4.15 2.08
CA ASP A 87 12.65 -2.74 1.67
C ASP A 87 11.31 -2.06 1.93
N ALA A 88 10.20 -2.73 1.58
CA ALA A 88 8.85 -2.26 1.89
C ALA A 88 8.60 -2.09 3.39
N GLN A 89 9.04 -3.05 4.20
CA GLN A 89 8.93 -3.01 5.66
C GLN A 89 9.71 -1.84 6.26
N GLN A 90 10.91 -1.55 5.77
CA GLN A 90 11.73 -0.42 6.24
C GLN A 90 11.16 0.93 5.79
N ALA A 91 10.57 1.01 4.59
CA ALA A 91 9.94 2.23 4.10
C ALA A 91 8.63 2.55 4.84
N CYS A 92 7.89 1.52 5.23
CA CYS A 92 6.64 1.63 5.98
C CYS A 92 6.88 2.05 7.44
N LYS A 93 6.22 3.13 7.90
CA LYS A 93 6.15 3.48 9.34
C LYS A 93 5.00 2.74 10.04
N ILE A 94 4.81 1.46 9.74
CA ILE A 94 3.80 0.61 10.38
C ILE A 94 4.43 -0.69 10.87
N ASP A 95 3.65 -1.48 11.60
CA ASP A 95 4.07 -2.81 12.06
C ASP A 95 4.60 -3.66 10.90
N VAL A 96 5.75 -4.30 11.12
CA VAL A 96 6.47 -5.08 10.10
C VAL A 96 5.67 -6.25 9.56
N ASN A 97 4.77 -6.84 10.34
CA ASN A 97 3.88 -7.91 9.88
C ASN A 97 2.80 -7.35 8.96
N LYS A 98 2.21 -6.21 9.32
CA LYS A 98 1.21 -5.53 8.48
C LYS A 98 1.81 -5.08 7.15
N ALA A 99 2.99 -4.46 7.18
CA ALA A 99 3.73 -4.09 5.98
C ALA A 99 4.02 -5.31 5.10
N SER A 100 4.44 -6.44 5.71
CA SER A 100 4.67 -7.68 4.97
C SER A 100 3.39 -8.18 4.26
N LYS A 101 2.24 -8.12 4.93
CA LYS A 101 0.96 -8.57 4.36
C LYS A 101 0.49 -7.65 3.22
N LEU A 102 0.63 -6.33 3.39
CA LEU A 102 0.35 -5.34 2.34
C LEU A 102 1.21 -5.59 1.11
N TRP A 103 2.52 -5.76 1.31
CA TRP A 103 3.44 -6.02 0.23
C TRP A 103 3.05 -7.27 -0.56
N THR A 104 2.75 -8.39 0.11
CA THR A 104 2.30 -9.60 -0.57
C THR A 104 0.98 -9.40 -1.31
N ALA A 105 0.03 -8.62 -0.78
CA ALA A 105 -1.21 -8.32 -1.48
C ALA A 105 -0.96 -7.51 -2.77
N PHE A 106 -0.06 -6.53 -2.72
CA PHE A 106 0.33 -5.71 -3.88
C PHE A 106 1.13 -6.50 -4.92
N GLU A 107 2.03 -7.36 -4.48
CA GLU A 107 2.78 -8.27 -5.35
C GLU A 107 1.83 -9.21 -6.09
N ARG A 108 0.88 -9.83 -5.38
CA ARG A 108 -0.15 -10.70 -5.99
C ARG A 108 -1.04 -9.98 -7.00
N GLN A 109 -1.23 -8.67 -6.82
CA GLN A 109 -1.96 -7.82 -7.75
C GLN A 109 -1.13 -7.46 -9.00
N GLY A 110 0.19 -7.68 -9.00
CA GLY A 110 1.08 -7.22 -10.07
C GLY A 110 1.41 -5.73 -9.99
N TRP A 111 1.28 -5.12 -8.82
CA TRP A 111 1.54 -3.70 -8.64
C TRP A 111 3.03 -3.33 -8.60
N PHE A 112 3.91 -4.30 -8.38
CA PHE A 112 5.36 -4.08 -8.42
C PHE A 112 5.97 -4.28 -9.81
N GLU A 113 5.14 -4.50 -10.84
CA GLU A 113 5.62 -4.67 -12.20
C GLU A 113 6.30 -3.38 -12.71
N PRO A 114 7.48 -3.48 -13.35
CA PRO A 114 8.24 -2.33 -13.85
C PRO A 114 7.40 -1.42 -14.74
N ARG A 115 6.49 -2.00 -15.54
CA ARG A 115 5.56 -1.29 -16.44
C ARG A 115 4.83 -0.11 -15.81
N TRP A 116 4.54 -0.19 -14.51
CA TRP A 116 3.84 0.88 -13.78
C TRP A 116 4.77 2.03 -13.40
N PHE A 117 6.06 1.72 -13.21
CA PHE A 117 7.06 2.64 -12.75
C PHE A 117 7.99 3.14 -13.84
N GLU A 118 8.03 2.52 -15.03
CA GLU A 118 8.84 2.92 -16.19
C GLU A 118 8.67 4.41 -16.53
N ARG A 119 7.51 5.01 -16.26
CA ARG A 119 7.25 6.46 -16.43
C ARG A 119 7.88 7.37 -15.37
N PHE A 120 8.34 6.81 -14.26
CA PHE A 120 8.88 7.51 -13.09
C PHE A 120 10.39 7.27 -12.88
N VAL A 121 10.97 6.26 -13.55
CA VAL A 121 12.40 5.92 -13.50
C VAL A 121 13.19 6.84 -14.41
#